data_AF-A0A6A8QDV2-F1
#
_entry.id   AF-A0A6A8QDV2-F1
#
_cell.length_a   1.000
_cell.length_b   1.000
_cell.length_c   1.000
_cell.angle_alpha   90.00
_cell.angle_beta   90.00
_cell.angle_gamma   90.00
#
_symmetry.space_group_name_H-M   'P 1'
#
loop_
_entity.id
_entity.type
_entity.pdbx_description
1 polymer ?
#
loop_
_entity_poly.entity_id
_entity_poly.type
_entity_poly.pdbx_seq_one_letter_code
_entity_poly.pdbx_strand_id
1 'polypeptide(L)'
;MTRFSAGLVACLALLPGLCLAQGAITQPRMMIYAGPLYREFLGCLTCDQYEVSSVWNGQSPFGWDNGYADNSHFATYRAPHGRYSACDPFAPEPPILVDVAGHGYGRLNISKVRPDSVCGTHGMPEICRTLTAMCQRYGAP
;
A
#
# COMPACT_ATOMS: atom_id res chain seq x y z
N MET A 1 -3.83 -18.96 -9.58
CA MET A 1 -3.45 -20.38 -9.42
C MET A 1 -1.99 -20.53 -9.82
N THR A 2 -1.08 -20.48 -8.85
CA THR A 2 0.33 -20.84 -9.06
C THR A 2 0.76 -21.69 -7.87
N ARG A 3 1.16 -22.92 -8.20
CA ARG A 3 1.51 -23.98 -7.26
C ARG A 3 2.93 -23.73 -6.76
N PHE A 4 3.13 -23.76 -5.45
CA PHE A 4 4.46 -23.92 -4.88
C PHE A 4 4.62 -25.40 -4.48
N SER A 5 5.44 -26.13 -5.24
CA SER A 5 5.83 -27.50 -4.96
C SER A 5 6.60 -27.58 -3.64
N ALA A 6 6.09 -28.35 -2.68
CA ALA A 6 6.85 -28.78 -1.51
C ALA A 6 7.81 -29.90 -1.95
N GLY A 7 9.11 -29.58 -2.03
CA GLY A 7 10.16 -30.58 -2.24
C GLY A 7 10.38 -31.39 -0.97
N LEU A 8 10.25 -32.71 -1.08
CA LEU A 8 10.54 -33.68 -0.03
C LEU A 8 12.03 -33.63 0.31
N VAL A 9 12.41 -33.33 1.57
CA VAL A 9 13.82 -33.38 2.02
C VAL A 9 14.00 -34.60 2.92
N ALA A 10 14.64 -35.64 2.37
CA ALA A 10 15.15 -36.76 3.14
C ALA A 10 16.37 -36.27 3.93
N CYS A 11 16.20 -36.12 5.24
CA CYS A 11 17.22 -35.63 6.16
C CYS A 11 18.00 -36.83 6.71
N LEU A 12 19.22 -37.04 6.23
CA LEU A 12 20.19 -37.96 6.81
C LEU A 12 21.57 -37.27 6.84
N ALA A 13 21.83 -36.53 7.91
CA ALA A 13 23.18 -36.17 8.32
C ALA A 13 23.22 -35.92 9.83
N LEU A 14 23.95 -36.80 10.52
CA LEU A 14 24.28 -36.75 11.94
C LEU A 14 25.29 -35.63 12.22
N LEU A 15 24.83 -34.45 12.65
CA LEU A 15 25.67 -33.44 13.32
C LEU A 15 24.79 -32.66 14.34
N PRO A 16 25.17 -32.61 15.64
CA PRO A 16 24.40 -31.85 16.62
C PRO A 16 24.77 -30.37 16.52
N GLY A 17 23.80 -29.55 16.13
CA GLY A 17 23.81 -28.12 16.46
C GLY A 17 24.42 -27.19 15.41
N LEU A 18 23.74 -27.03 14.28
CA LEU A 18 23.71 -25.74 13.59
C LEU A 18 22.32 -25.54 12.96
N CYS A 19 21.35 -25.20 13.80
CA CYS A 19 20.04 -24.76 13.33
C CYS A 19 20.24 -23.33 12.78
N LEU A 20 20.35 -23.21 11.45
CA LEU A 20 20.28 -21.90 10.80
C LEU A 20 18.85 -21.39 10.98
N ALA A 21 18.65 -20.49 11.95
CA ALA A 21 17.42 -19.75 12.10
C ALA A 21 17.24 -18.88 10.84
N GLN A 22 16.47 -19.35 9.87
CA GLN A 22 16.04 -18.56 8.74
C GLN A 22 15.06 -17.51 9.28
N GLY A 23 15.53 -16.27 9.45
CA GLY A 23 14.68 -15.14 9.77
C GLY A 23 13.67 -14.95 8.64
N ALA A 24 12.38 -15.00 8.96
CA ALA A 24 11.34 -14.62 8.02
C ALA A 24 11.49 -13.12 7.74
N ILE A 25 11.78 -12.74 6.50
CA ILE A 25 11.71 -11.34 6.07
C ILE A 25 10.23 -11.01 5.93
N THR A 26 9.63 -10.44 6.97
CA THR A 26 8.28 -9.87 6.87
C THR A 26 8.39 -8.52 6.19
N GLN A 27 7.60 -8.31 5.15
CA GLN A 27 7.47 -6.97 4.55
C GLN A 27 6.88 -6.02 5.60
N PRO A 28 7.39 -4.78 5.72
CA PRO A 28 6.83 -3.82 6.65
C PRO A 28 5.36 -3.58 6.31
N ARG A 29 4.52 -3.58 7.35
CA ARG A 29 3.09 -3.30 7.23
C ARG A 29 2.90 -1.80 7.03
N MET A 30 2.70 -1.39 5.79
CA MET A 30 2.59 0.01 5.39
C MET A 30 1.14 0.47 5.51
N MET A 31 0.93 1.43 6.38
CA MET A 31 -0.36 2.07 6.65
C MET A 31 -0.44 3.41 5.93
N ILE A 32 -1.66 3.79 5.57
CA ILE A 32 -1.97 5.02 4.86
C ILE A 32 -2.70 5.95 5.82
N TYR A 33 -2.19 7.17 5.96
CA TYR A 33 -2.85 8.22 6.75
C TYR A 33 -3.04 9.48 5.93
N ALA A 34 -4.15 10.17 6.16
CA ALA A 34 -4.50 11.39 5.44
C ALA A 34 -5.33 12.35 6.30
N GLY A 35 -5.91 13.35 5.64
CA GLY A 35 -6.74 14.36 6.28
C GLY A 35 -5.92 15.35 7.13
N PRO A 36 -6.59 16.22 7.88
CA PRO A 36 -5.96 17.22 8.72
C PRO A 36 -4.94 16.58 9.68
N LEU A 37 -3.69 17.02 9.62
CA LEU A 37 -2.59 16.52 10.45
C LEU A 37 -2.36 15.00 10.33
N TYR A 38 -2.76 14.37 9.22
CA TYR A 38 -2.60 12.93 8.96
C TYR A 38 -3.24 12.03 10.04
N ARG A 39 -4.39 12.44 10.58
CA ARG A 39 -5.09 11.70 11.65
C ARG A 39 -6.10 10.68 11.16
N GLU A 40 -6.40 10.66 9.87
CA GLU A 40 -7.37 9.74 9.29
C GLU A 40 -6.66 8.51 8.76
N PHE A 41 -6.95 7.35 9.36
CA PHE A 41 -6.46 6.07 8.87
C PHE A 41 -7.26 5.64 7.64
N LEU A 42 -6.56 5.41 6.53
CA LEU A 42 -7.19 5.00 5.27
C LEU A 42 -6.99 3.52 4.96
N GLY A 43 -6.21 2.78 5.75
CA GLY A 43 -6.00 1.36 5.52
C GLY A 43 -4.54 1.00 5.36
N CYS A 44 -4.31 -0.22 4.91
CA CYS A 44 -2.99 -0.83 4.80
C CYS A 44 -2.71 -1.27 3.37
N LEU A 45 -1.56 -0.82 2.87
CA LEU A 45 -1.11 -1.02 1.50
C LEU A 45 -0.43 -2.36 1.28
N THR A 46 0.22 -2.94 2.28
CA THR A 46 0.93 -4.24 2.16
C THR A 46 0.22 -5.40 2.83
N CYS A 47 -1.00 -5.17 3.33
CA CYS A 47 -1.80 -6.21 3.96
C CYS A 47 -2.37 -7.19 2.95
N ASP A 48 -2.62 -8.40 3.41
CA ASP A 48 -3.28 -9.42 2.60
C ASP A 48 -4.67 -8.94 2.15
N GLN A 49 -5.08 -9.29 0.93
CA GLN A 49 -6.33 -8.82 0.31
C GLN A 49 -7.60 -9.24 1.06
N TYR A 50 -7.52 -10.20 1.96
CA TYR A 50 -8.64 -10.66 2.78
C TYR A 50 -8.68 -9.96 4.15
N GLU A 51 -7.64 -9.21 4.52
CA GLU A 51 -7.61 -8.47 5.77
C GLU A 51 -8.60 -7.30 5.75
N VAL A 52 -9.26 -7.07 6.89
CA VAL A 52 -10.24 -5.98 7.02
C VAL A 52 -9.60 -4.61 6.83
N SER A 53 -8.32 -4.42 7.15
CA SER A 53 -7.63 -3.14 6.96
C SER A 53 -7.03 -2.97 5.57
N SER A 54 -7.10 -3.97 4.69
CA SER A 54 -6.41 -3.95 3.41
C SER A 54 -7.13 -3.08 2.39
N VAL A 55 -6.39 -2.21 1.71
CA VAL A 55 -6.93 -1.39 0.62
C VAL A 55 -7.30 -2.21 -0.63
N TRP A 56 -6.82 -3.44 -0.71
CA TRP A 56 -7.11 -4.39 -1.77
C TRP A 56 -8.38 -5.20 -1.52
N ASN A 57 -8.94 -5.10 -0.32
CA ASN A 57 -10.14 -5.84 0.05
C ASN A 57 -11.40 -5.09 -0.41
N GLY A 58 -12.01 -5.51 -1.52
CA GLY A 58 -13.24 -4.90 -2.05
C GLY A 58 -14.47 -5.00 -1.11
N GLN A 59 -14.41 -5.83 -0.07
CA GLN A 59 -15.43 -5.96 0.96
C GLN A 59 -15.09 -5.17 2.24
N SER A 60 -13.94 -4.51 2.29
CA SER A 60 -13.51 -3.69 3.42
C SER A 60 -14.03 -2.25 3.32
N PRO A 61 -14.35 -1.61 4.45
CA PRO A 61 -14.54 -0.15 4.50
C PRO A 61 -13.32 0.65 4.01
N PHE A 62 -12.12 0.07 4.09
CA PHE A 62 -10.86 0.63 3.61
C PHE A 62 -10.49 0.16 2.20
N GLY A 63 -11.30 -0.67 1.54
CA GLY A 63 -11.04 -1.05 0.16
C GLY A 63 -11.08 0.16 -0.77
N TRP A 64 -10.08 0.30 -1.63
CA TRP A 64 -10.02 1.41 -2.59
C TRP A 64 -11.22 1.41 -3.54
N ASP A 65 -11.60 0.22 -4.03
CA ASP A 65 -12.77 -0.03 -4.87
C ASP A 65 -13.81 -0.84 -4.09
N ASN A 66 -14.13 -0.42 -2.86
CA ASN A 66 -15.11 -1.15 -2.08
C ASN A 66 -16.54 -1.02 -2.63
N GLY A 67 -17.37 -2.03 -2.34
CA GLY A 67 -18.76 -2.08 -2.80
C GLY A 67 -19.70 -1.02 -2.21
N TYR A 68 -19.19 -0.12 -1.37
CA TYR A 68 -19.93 1.01 -0.82
C TYR A 68 -19.95 2.15 -1.86
N ALA A 69 -21.05 2.27 -2.62
CA ALA A 69 -21.26 3.33 -3.62
C ALA A 69 -21.04 4.73 -3.02
N ASP A 70 -20.45 5.67 -3.79
CA ASP A 70 -20.16 7.11 -3.58
C ASP A 70 -19.65 7.61 -2.20
N ASN A 71 -19.73 6.80 -1.15
CA ASN A 71 -19.42 7.06 0.25
C ASN A 71 -18.25 6.21 0.75
N SER A 72 -17.45 5.68 -0.18
CA SER A 72 -16.20 5.00 0.18
C SER A 72 -15.31 5.94 0.99
N HIS A 73 -14.67 5.43 2.04
CA HIS A 73 -13.70 6.20 2.83
C HIS A 73 -12.59 6.82 1.96
N PHE A 74 -12.32 6.25 0.78
CA PHE A 74 -11.35 6.76 -0.18
C PHE A 74 -11.87 7.80 -1.17
N ALA A 75 -13.17 8.10 -1.22
CA ALA A 75 -13.76 8.95 -2.26
C ALA A 75 -13.04 10.31 -2.40
N THR A 76 -12.84 11.02 -1.29
CA THR A 76 -12.09 12.30 -1.26
C THR A 76 -10.62 12.14 -1.64
N TYR A 77 -10.02 11.00 -1.31
CA TYR A 77 -8.59 10.73 -1.48
C TYR A 77 -8.24 10.19 -2.87
N ARG A 78 -9.23 9.74 -3.65
CA ARG A 78 -9.06 9.31 -5.05
C ARG A 78 -9.66 10.27 -6.07
N ALA A 79 -10.20 11.42 -5.63
CA ALA A 79 -10.72 12.45 -6.52
C ALA A 79 -9.62 12.96 -7.46
N PRO A 80 -9.89 13.27 -8.74
CA PRO A 80 -8.87 13.79 -9.67
C PRO A 80 -8.17 15.06 -9.19
N HIS A 81 -8.86 15.85 -8.38
CA HIS A 81 -8.37 17.09 -7.80
C HIS A 81 -8.71 17.16 -6.32
N GLY A 82 -7.82 17.74 -5.52
CA GLY A 82 -8.13 18.04 -4.13
C GLY A 82 -6.92 18.12 -3.21
N ARG A 83 -7.09 18.82 -2.09
CA ARG A 83 -6.04 19.05 -1.08
C ARG A 83 -5.35 17.75 -0.64
N TYR A 84 -6.15 16.71 -0.43
CA TYR A 84 -5.71 15.42 0.11
C TYR A 84 -5.67 14.31 -0.93
N SER A 85 -5.80 14.62 -2.23
CA SER A 85 -5.92 13.57 -3.23
C SER A 85 -4.59 12.86 -3.51
N ALA A 86 -4.63 11.53 -3.55
CA ALA A 86 -3.55 10.71 -4.09
C ALA A 86 -3.47 10.78 -5.63
N CYS A 87 -4.58 11.12 -6.28
CA CYS A 87 -4.73 11.17 -7.74
C CYS A 87 -4.54 12.57 -8.34
N ASP A 88 -4.36 13.60 -7.51
CA ASP A 88 -4.00 14.95 -7.96
C ASP A 88 -2.47 15.10 -7.89
N PRO A 89 -1.75 15.23 -9.01
CA PRO A 89 -0.29 15.38 -9.02
C PRO A 89 0.19 16.69 -8.38
N PHE A 90 -0.72 17.62 -8.11
CA PHE A 90 -0.47 18.90 -7.47
C PHE A 90 -1.10 19.01 -6.08
N ALA A 91 -1.61 17.90 -5.52
CA ALA A 91 -2.12 17.89 -4.14
C ALA A 91 -1.07 18.45 -3.16
N PRO A 92 -1.43 19.45 -2.34
CA PRO A 92 -0.54 20.00 -1.33
C PRO A 92 -0.28 19.01 -0.18
N GLU A 93 -1.29 18.25 0.24
CA GLU A 93 -1.24 17.36 1.41
C GLU A 93 -1.75 15.95 1.08
N PRO A 94 -1.17 15.23 0.11
CA PRO A 94 -1.63 13.90 -0.22
C PRO A 94 -1.29 12.90 0.91
N PRO A 95 -1.93 11.72 0.93
CA PRO A 95 -1.76 10.74 2.01
C PRO A 95 -0.30 10.32 2.21
N ILE A 96 0.06 10.01 3.44
CA ILE A 96 1.40 9.54 3.81
C ILE A 96 1.41 8.02 4.01
N LEU A 97 2.58 7.43 3.77
CA LEU A 97 2.87 6.02 4.03
C LEU A 97 3.74 5.91 5.27
N VAL A 98 3.28 5.17 6.27
CA VAL A 98 4.01 4.91 7.52
C VAL A 98 3.93 3.44 7.91
N ASP A 99 4.98 2.89 8.51
CA ASP A 99 4.89 1.55 9.11
C ASP A 99 4.37 1.59 10.55
N VAL A 100 4.21 0.40 11.14
CA VAL A 100 3.74 0.23 12.54
C VAL A 100 4.70 0.76 13.60
N ALA A 101 5.97 0.99 13.25
CA ALA A 101 6.94 1.62 14.12
C ALA A 101 6.96 3.16 13.95
N GLY A 102 6.17 3.70 13.01
CA GLY A 102 6.07 5.13 12.72
C GLY A 102 7.12 5.63 11.72
N HIS A 103 7.86 4.75 11.04
CA HIS A 103 8.78 5.19 9.99
C HIS A 103 8.00 5.62 8.75
N GLY A 104 8.36 6.77 8.19
CA GLY A 104 7.74 7.30 6.96
C GLY A 104 8.42 6.81 5.69
N TYR A 105 7.61 6.49 4.68
CA TYR A 105 8.05 5.99 3.36
C TYR A 105 7.72 6.95 2.22
N GLY A 106 7.24 8.15 2.54
CA GLY A 106 6.81 9.16 1.57
C GLY A 106 5.30 9.28 1.47
N ARG A 107 4.82 9.69 0.30
CA ARG A 107 3.43 10.04 0.02
C ARG A 107 2.83 9.17 -1.06
N LEU A 108 1.63 8.68 -0.81
CA LEU A 108 0.80 8.03 -1.80
C LEU A 108 0.22 9.10 -2.73
N ASN A 109 0.93 9.41 -3.81
CA ASN A 109 0.54 10.42 -4.78
C ASN A 109 1.05 10.07 -6.18
N ILE A 110 0.36 10.51 -7.23
CA ILE A 110 0.78 10.24 -8.62
C ILE A 110 1.77 11.26 -9.20
N SER A 111 2.15 12.28 -8.44
CA SER A 111 3.09 13.29 -8.93
C SER A 111 4.44 12.69 -9.28
N LYS A 112 4.92 12.97 -10.50
CA LYS A 112 6.25 12.57 -11.00
C LYS A 112 7.36 13.54 -10.61
N VAL A 113 6.99 14.75 -10.19
CA VAL A 113 7.93 15.85 -9.89
C VAL A 113 8.10 16.08 -8.39
N ARG A 114 7.21 15.55 -7.56
CA ARG A 114 7.39 15.55 -6.10
C ARG A 114 8.39 14.47 -5.70
N PRO A 115 9.50 14.81 -5.02
CA PRO A 115 10.52 13.83 -4.66
C PRO A 115 10.04 12.85 -3.58
N ASP A 116 9.06 13.24 -2.75
CA ASP A 116 8.48 12.42 -1.68
C ASP A 116 7.29 11.57 -2.14
N SER A 117 6.93 11.62 -3.42
CA SER A 117 5.84 10.84 -4.02
C SER A 117 6.28 9.42 -4.36
N VAL A 118 5.37 8.43 -4.23
CA VAL A 118 5.60 7.07 -4.76
C VAL A 118 5.86 7.06 -6.27
N CYS A 119 5.41 8.07 -7.01
CA CYS A 119 5.70 8.25 -8.44
C CYS A 119 6.88 9.18 -8.74
N GLY A 120 7.53 9.72 -7.72
CA GLY A 120 8.70 10.60 -7.86
C GLY A 120 9.97 9.86 -8.28
N THR A 121 11.06 10.61 -8.48
CA THR A 121 12.36 10.10 -8.96
C THR A 121 12.96 8.99 -8.10
N HIS A 122 12.73 9.04 -6.77
CA HIS A 122 13.17 8.02 -5.81
C HIS A 122 11.99 7.25 -5.21
N GLY A 123 10.86 7.24 -5.91
CA GLY A 123 9.63 6.63 -5.45
C GLY A 123 9.63 5.10 -5.51
N MET A 124 8.44 4.54 -5.45
CA MET A 124 8.18 3.11 -5.39
C MET A 124 7.46 2.70 -6.69
N PRO A 125 8.19 2.26 -7.73
CA PRO A 125 7.64 2.15 -9.09
C PRO A 125 6.46 1.18 -9.20
N GLU A 126 6.49 0.08 -8.47
CA GLU A 126 5.41 -0.90 -8.44
C GLU A 126 4.13 -0.33 -7.82
N ILE A 127 4.26 0.44 -6.74
CA ILE A 127 3.12 1.11 -6.09
C ILE A 127 2.62 2.24 -6.99
N CYS A 128 3.51 3.02 -7.61
CA CYS A 128 3.15 4.06 -8.55
C CYS A 128 2.29 3.52 -9.70
N ARG A 129 2.75 2.44 -10.36
CA ARG A 129 2.02 1.84 -11.49
C ARG A 129 0.59 1.44 -11.09
N THR A 130 0.45 0.79 -9.93
CA THR A 130 -0.85 0.36 -9.41
C THR A 130 -1.72 1.56 -9.04
N LEU A 131 -1.19 2.54 -8.32
CA LEU A 131 -1.90 3.76 -7.94
C LEU A 131 -2.39 4.53 -9.18
N THR A 132 -1.54 4.73 -10.19
CA THR A 132 -1.93 5.42 -11.43
C THR A 132 -3.06 4.69 -12.15
N ALA A 133 -2.98 3.37 -12.29
CA ALA A 133 -4.05 2.60 -12.92
C ALA A 133 -5.39 2.73 -12.17
N MET A 134 -5.34 2.81 -10.84
CA MET A 134 -6.53 3.00 -10.01
C MET A 134 -7.09 4.41 -10.13
N CYS A 135 -6.24 5.43 -10.14
CA CYS A 135 -6.63 6.83 -10.32
C CYS A 135 -7.30 7.09 -11.67
N GLN A 136 -6.82 6.46 -12.75
CA GLN A 136 -7.39 6.61 -14.09
C GLN A 136 -8.87 6.18 -14.19
N ARG A 137 -9.30 5.21 -13.37
CA ARG A 137 -10.70 4.77 -13.30
C ARG A 137 -11.65 5.84 -12.77
N TYR A 138 -11.11 6.86 -12.09
CA TYR A 138 -11.85 7.94 -11.47
C TYR A 138 -11.63 9.30 -12.17
N GLY A 139 -11.03 9.30 -13.37
CA GLY A 139 -10.86 10.50 -14.19
C GLY A 139 -9.59 11.31 -13.89
N ALA A 140 -8.62 10.72 -13.21
CA ALA A 140 -7.30 11.32 -13.03
C ALA A 140 -6.45 11.25 -14.33
N PRO A 141 -5.47 12.17 -14.51
CA PRO A 141 -4.60 12.20 -15.68
C PRO A 141 -3.61 11.03 -15.80
#